data_AF-X0ZDY8-F1
#
_entry.id   AF-X0ZDY8-F1
#
_cell.length_a   1.000
_cell.length_b   1.000
_cell.length_c   1.000
_cell.angle_alpha   90.00
_cell.angle_beta   90.00
_cell.angle_gamma   90.00
#
_symmetry.space_group_name_H-M   'P 1'
#
loop_
_entity.id
_entity.type
_entity.pdbx_description
1 polymer ?
#
loop_
_entity_poly.entity_id
_entity_poly.type
_entity_poly.pdbx_seq_one_letter_code
_entity_poly.pdbx_strand_id
1 'polypeptide(L)'
;MIKISQKLNFLFFITDQQRLDHLSCYNNSIVLKTPNIDRIAQEGVKFTNFYCNNPICMPNRSTIFTGQYPSVHGVTTNGRNLPQGSNTFVDILLNSGTFHTASFGKIHLNYFGAESGEFKNATKSQEFAHSRQYGDLTNYSPYFGLDEIKIVSGHGPLCGHPDYVNWVKKRLKEIPH
;
A
#
# COMPACT_ATOMS: atom_id res chain seq x y z
N MET A 1 -25.85 -3.64 19.11
CA MET A 1 -24.44 -3.78 19.56
C MET A 1 -23.78 -4.86 18.74
N ILE A 2 -22.67 -4.55 18.06
CA ILE A 2 -21.83 -5.56 17.42
C ILE A 2 -21.06 -6.26 18.56
N LYS A 3 -21.28 -7.57 18.75
CA LYS A 3 -20.40 -8.38 19.60
C LYS A 3 -19.07 -8.56 18.86
N ILE A 4 -18.07 -7.76 19.22
CA ILE A 4 -16.70 -7.95 18.71
C ILE A 4 -16.16 -9.23 19.35
N SER A 5 -16.19 -10.31 18.57
CA SER A 5 -15.60 -11.60 18.96
C SER A 5 -14.07 -11.52 18.94
N GLN A 6 -13.43 -12.56 19.49
CA GLN A 6 -12.00 -12.71 19.65
C GLN A 6 -11.18 -12.28 18.41
N LYS A 7 -10.21 -11.39 18.65
CA LYS A 7 -9.20 -10.87 17.70
C LYS A 7 -9.75 -10.39 16.34
N LEU A 8 -10.24 -9.15 16.33
CA LEU A 8 -10.55 -8.38 15.12
C LEU A 8 -9.32 -8.28 14.20
N ASN A 9 -9.53 -8.35 12.88
CA ASN A 9 -8.50 -8.13 11.87
C ASN A 9 -8.96 -7.01 10.92
N PHE A 10 -8.03 -6.16 10.47
CA PHE A 10 -8.29 -5.12 9.50
C PHE A 10 -7.64 -5.48 8.16
N LEU A 11 -8.37 -5.32 7.06
CA LEU A 11 -7.85 -5.48 5.70
C LEU A 11 -8.19 -4.23 4.90
N PHE A 12 -7.16 -3.50 4.50
CA PHE A 12 -7.29 -2.21 3.83
C PHE A 12 -6.86 -2.31 2.37
N PHE A 13 -7.81 -2.19 1.46
CA PHE A 13 -7.58 -2.20 0.02
C PHE A 13 -7.40 -0.78 -0.51
N ILE A 14 -6.31 -0.54 -1.24
CA ILE A 14 -6.07 0.72 -1.97
C ILE A 14 -5.80 0.37 -3.43
N THR A 15 -6.61 0.95 -4.34
CA THR A 15 -6.36 0.92 -5.77
C THR A 15 -5.65 2.21 -6.20
N ASP A 16 -4.82 2.14 -7.24
CA ASP A 16 -4.12 3.32 -7.78
C ASP A 16 -4.88 3.84 -9.00
N GLN A 17 -5.12 5.16 -9.06
CA GLN A 17 -5.82 5.85 -10.16
C GLN A 17 -7.20 5.27 -10.54
N GLN A 18 -7.92 4.65 -9.61
CA GLN A 18 -9.28 4.16 -9.86
C GLN A 18 -10.28 5.32 -9.94
N ARG A 19 -11.05 5.38 -11.04
CA ARG A 19 -12.19 6.30 -11.16
C ARG A 19 -13.43 5.73 -10.47
N LEU A 20 -14.23 6.63 -9.87
CA LEU A 20 -15.50 6.29 -9.22
C LEU A 20 -16.51 5.66 -10.19
N ASP A 21 -16.59 6.20 -11.41
CA ASP A 21 -17.55 5.78 -12.43
C ASP A 21 -17.23 4.42 -13.09
N HIS A 22 -16.08 3.82 -12.76
CA HIS A 22 -15.68 2.47 -13.18
C HIS A 22 -16.17 1.35 -12.22
N LEU A 23 -17.00 1.68 -11.22
CA LEU A 23 -17.61 0.73 -10.29
C LEU A 23 -19.12 0.65 -10.53
N SER A 24 -19.67 -0.54 -10.76
CA SER A 24 -21.11 -0.68 -11.03
C SER A 24 -21.98 -0.30 -9.83
N CYS A 25 -21.48 -0.43 -8.59
CA CYS A 25 -22.17 0.08 -7.40
C CYS A 25 -22.21 1.62 -7.26
N TYR A 26 -21.47 2.37 -8.08
CA TYR A 26 -21.54 3.84 -8.17
C TYR A 26 -22.13 4.32 -9.51
N ASN A 27 -22.06 3.52 -10.57
CA ASN A 27 -22.61 3.82 -11.88
C ASN A 27 -23.39 2.61 -12.43
N ASN A 28 -24.70 2.56 -12.17
CA ASN A 28 -25.55 1.45 -12.63
C ASN A 28 -25.60 1.32 -14.17
N SER A 29 -25.30 2.40 -14.90
CA SER A 29 -25.35 2.46 -16.37
C SER A 29 -24.07 1.95 -17.06
N ILE A 30 -23.01 1.60 -16.31
CA ILE A 30 -21.76 1.11 -16.92
C ILE A 30 -21.85 -0.38 -17.32
N VAL A 31 -21.19 -0.71 -18.44
CA VAL A 31 -21.05 -2.09 -18.95
C VAL A 31 -20.20 -2.96 -18.03
N LEU A 32 -19.09 -2.41 -17.49
CA LEU A 32 -18.19 -3.08 -16.56
C LEU A 32 -18.94 -3.48 -15.28
N LYS A 33 -18.91 -4.77 -14.92
CA LYS A 33 -19.53 -5.27 -13.68
C LYS A 33 -18.46 -5.60 -12.65
N THR A 34 -18.63 -5.10 -11.42
CA THR A 34 -17.68 -5.26 -10.31
C THR A 34 -18.31 -6.03 -9.13
N PRO A 35 -18.89 -7.22 -9.34
CA PRO A 35 -19.79 -7.87 -8.37
C PRO A 35 -19.17 -8.09 -6.98
N ASN A 36 -17.86 -8.35 -6.90
CA ASN A 36 -17.16 -8.49 -5.62
C ASN A 36 -17.07 -7.18 -4.82
N ILE A 37 -16.90 -6.05 -5.50
CA ILE A 37 -16.86 -4.71 -4.86
C ILE A 37 -18.29 -4.25 -4.56
N ASP A 38 -19.23 -4.52 -5.47
CA ASP A 38 -20.65 -4.22 -5.28
C ASP A 38 -21.22 -4.95 -4.06
N ARG A 39 -20.82 -6.22 -3.84
CA ARG A 39 -21.17 -6.99 -2.63
C ARG A 39 -20.61 -6.35 -1.35
N ILE A 40 -19.34 -5.92 -1.35
CA ILE A 40 -18.74 -5.19 -0.20
C ILE A 40 -19.52 -3.89 0.08
N ALA A 41 -19.94 -3.19 -0.97
CA ALA A 41 -20.72 -1.96 -0.85
C ALA A 41 -22.18 -2.17 -0.40
N GLN A 42 -22.75 -3.37 -0.60
CA GLN A 42 -24.07 -3.78 -0.13
C GLN A 42 -24.07 -4.29 1.31
N GLU A 43 -23.03 -5.03 1.70
CA GLU A 43 -22.86 -5.57 3.07
C GLU A 43 -22.29 -4.54 4.06
N GLY A 44 -21.69 -3.45 3.56
CA GLY A 44 -20.99 -2.44 4.35
C GLY A 44 -21.55 -1.01 4.18
N VAL A 45 -20.67 -0.02 4.32
CA VAL A 45 -21.01 1.41 4.15
C VAL A 45 -20.36 1.94 2.86
N LYS A 46 -21.17 2.53 1.98
CA LYS A 46 -20.74 3.14 0.73
C LYS A 46 -20.78 4.67 0.82
N PHE A 47 -19.62 5.32 0.74
CA PHE A 47 -19.51 6.79 0.76
C PHE A 47 -19.70 7.38 -0.63
N THR A 48 -20.74 8.18 -0.84
CA THR A 48 -20.99 8.86 -2.14
C THR A 48 -20.16 10.13 -2.33
N ASN A 49 -19.72 10.75 -1.23
CA ASN A 49 -18.90 11.97 -1.22
C ASN A 49 -17.60 11.69 -0.46
N PHE A 50 -16.60 11.14 -1.14
CA PHE A 50 -15.27 10.88 -0.60
C PHE A 50 -14.21 11.45 -1.55
N TYR A 51 -13.33 12.30 -1.04
CA TYR A 51 -12.35 13.04 -1.83
C TYR A 51 -10.93 12.75 -1.32
N CYS A 52 -9.97 12.68 -2.23
CA CYS A 52 -8.56 12.69 -1.87
C CYS A 52 -8.10 14.11 -1.52
N ASN A 53 -7.24 14.26 -0.52
CA ASN A 53 -6.69 15.58 -0.15
C ASN A 53 -5.67 16.08 -1.18
N ASN A 54 -5.17 15.20 -2.05
CA ASN A 54 -4.29 15.50 -3.17
C ASN A 54 -4.44 14.40 -4.24
N PRO A 55 -4.58 14.72 -5.54
CA PRO A 55 -4.76 13.71 -6.60
C PRO A 55 -3.47 12.97 -7.00
N ILE A 56 -2.33 13.23 -6.34
CA ILE A 56 -1.03 12.64 -6.63
C ILE A 56 -0.73 11.48 -5.66
N CYS A 57 -0.07 10.43 -6.16
CA CYS A 57 0.12 9.16 -5.44
C CYS A 57 0.78 9.30 -4.05
N MET A 58 2.01 9.82 -3.95
CA MET A 58 2.73 9.89 -2.65
C MET A 58 2.01 10.80 -1.65
N PRO A 59 1.57 12.03 -2.00
CA PRO A 59 0.81 12.89 -1.09
C PRO A 59 -0.45 12.22 -0.55
N ASN A 60 -1.28 11.62 -1.42
CA ASN A 60 -2.52 10.97 -1.00
C ASN A 60 -2.27 9.80 -0.05
N ARG A 61 -1.24 8.98 -0.34
CA ARG A 61 -0.89 7.82 0.48
C ARG A 61 -0.29 8.25 1.82
N SER A 62 0.52 9.31 1.84
CA SER A 62 1.00 9.94 3.07
C SER A 62 -0.15 10.51 3.92
N THR A 63 -1.13 11.18 3.31
CA THR A 63 -2.36 11.63 3.98
C THR A 63 -3.13 10.46 4.60
N ILE A 64 -3.34 9.37 3.85
CA ILE A 64 -4.04 8.17 4.33
C ILE A 64 -3.32 7.54 5.53
N PHE A 65 -1.99 7.42 5.48
CA PHE A 65 -1.21 6.82 6.57
C PHE A 65 -1.14 7.71 7.81
N THR A 66 -0.90 9.02 7.66
CA THR A 66 -0.73 9.95 8.79
C THR A 66 -2.03 10.52 9.36
N GLY A 67 -3.12 10.50 8.57
CA GLY A 67 -4.36 11.23 8.88
C GLY A 67 -4.21 12.77 8.76
N GLN A 68 -3.11 13.26 8.20
CA GLN A 68 -2.77 14.69 8.13
C GLN A 68 -2.91 15.24 6.72
N TYR A 69 -3.09 16.56 6.58
CA TYR A 69 -3.04 17.23 5.28
C TYR A 69 -1.60 17.29 4.72
N PRO A 70 -1.42 17.37 3.38
CA PRO A 70 -0.12 17.55 2.74
C PRO A 70 0.70 18.77 3.20
N SER A 71 0.02 19.81 3.68
CA SER A 71 0.64 21.00 4.30
C SER A 71 1.25 20.74 5.67
N VAL A 72 0.84 19.67 6.36
CA VAL A 72 1.32 19.29 7.70
C VAL A 72 2.41 18.22 7.58
N HIS A 73 2.19 17.14 6.83
CA HIS A 73 3.18 16.08 6.64
C HIS A 73 4.22 16.36 5.54
N GLY A 74 4.17 17.51 4.85
CA GLY A 74 5.19 18.02 3.93
C GLY A 74 5.29 17.34 2.55
N VAL A 75 4.65 16.17 2.36
CA VAL A 75 4.61 15.43 1.09
C VAL A 75 3.53 16.02 0.18
N THR A 76 3.90 17.03 -0.61
CA THR A 76 2.99 17.77 -1.50
C THR A 76 3.01 17.30 -2.96
N THR A 77 4.05 16.56 -3.37
CA THR A 77 4.24 15.98 -4.70
C THR A 77 4.92 14.62 -4.60
N ASN A 78 4.85 13.80 -5.66
CA ASN A 78 5.81 12.71 -5.85
C ASN A 78 7.25 13.28 -5.87
N GLY A 79 8.22 12.53 -5.37
CA GLY A 79 9.61 13.01 -5.20
C GLY A 79 9.93 13.56 -3.81
N ARG A 80 8.95 13.66 -2.90
CA ARG A 80 9.16 14.05 -1.49
C ARG A 80 8.86 12.88 -0.57
N ASN A 81 9.89 12.39 0.13
CA ASN A 81 9.73 11.35 1.14
C ASN A 81 8.86 11.81 2.31
N LEU A 82 8.05 10.90 2.84
CA LEU A 82 7.45 11.09 4.16
C LEU A 82 8.59 11.14 5.20
N PRO A 83 8.65 12.13 6.12
CA PRO A 83 9.73 12.22 7.09
C PRO A 83 9.81 10.96 7.96
N GLN A 84 11.00 10.40 8.16
CA GLN A 84 11.21 9.28 9.08
C GLN A 84 10.70 9.65 10.49
N GLY A 85 10.05 8.70 11.17
CA GLY A 85 9.39 8.96 12.46
C GLY A 85 8.03 9.66 12.38
N SER A 86 7.48 9.90 11.17
CA SER A 86 6.09 10.33 11.02
C SER A 86 5.15 9.28 11.60
N ASN A 87 4.34 9.66 12.59
CA ASN A 87 3.35 8.78 13.20
C ASN A 87 2.22 8.45 12.21
N THR A 88 1.97 7.17 11.97
CA THR A 88 0.87 6.69 11.12
C THR A 88 -0.20 5.94 11.91
N PHE A 89 -1.38 5.72 11.33
CA PHE A 89 -2.38 4.85 11.94
C PHE A 89 -1.86 3.41 12.09
N VAL A 90 -0.90 2.99 11.27
CA VAL A 90 -0.29 1.67 11.34
C VAL A 90 0.69 1.58 12.52
N ASP A 91 1.45 2.64 12.82
CA ASP A 91 2.25 2.72 14.04
C ASP A 91 1.37 2.59 15.29
N ILE A 92 0.19 3.21 15.29
CA ILE A 92 -0.78 3.09 16.39
C ILE A 92 -1.29 1.65 16.54
N LEU A 93 -1.59 0.96 15.42
CA LEU A 93 -2.00 -0.45 15.44
C LEU A 93 -0.88 -1.37 15.92
N LEU A 94 0.35 -1.19 15.45
CA LEU A 94 1.50 -1.99 15.88
C LEU A 94 1.82 -1.78 17.37
N ASN A 95 1.93 -0.53 17.81
CA ASN A 95 2.27 -0.18 19.19
C ASN A 95 1.18 -0.59 20.22
N SER A 96 -0.01 -1.01 19.76
CA SER A 96 -1.02 -1.65 20.61
C SER A 96 -0.65 -3.07 21.07
N GLY A 97 0.39 -3.68 20.48
CA GLY A 97 0.81 -5.07 20.73
C GLY A 97 -0.19 -6.15 20.29
N THR A 98 -1.32 -5.78 19.68
CA THR A 98 -2.41 -6.71 19.33
C THR A 98 -2.36 -7.14 17.87
N PHE A 99 -1.91 -6.24 16.98
CA PHE A 99 -1.90 -6.42 15.54
C PHE A 99 -0.49 -6.71 15.03
N HIS A 100 -0.40 -7.63 14.08
CA HIS A 100 0.73 -7.75 13.16
C HIS A 100 0.38 -6.93 11.91
N THR A 101 1.30 -6.08 11.45
CA THR A 101 1.02 -5.09 10.41
C THR A 101 1.78 -5.42 9.13
N ALA A 102 1.04 -5.62 8.04
CA ALA A 102 1.64 -6.07 6.78
C ALA A 102 1.06 -5.31 5.58
N SER A 103 1.92 -4.98 4.62
CA SER A 103 1.53 -4.37 3.35
C SER A 103 1.95 -5.21 2.15
N PHE A 104 1.05 -5.33 1.18
CA PHE A 104 1.25 -6.09 -0.05
C PHE A 104 0.91 -5.19 -1.25
N GLY A 105 1.90 -4.92 -2.10
CA GLY A 105 1.77 -3.98 -3.23
C GLY A 105 2.45 -2.62 -2.97
N LYS A 106 1.97 -1.58 -3.67
CA LYS A 106 2.54 -0.23 -3.66
C LYS A 106 1.98 0.60 -2.51
N ILE A 107 2.86 1.19 -1.69
CA ILE A 107 2.51 2.16 -0.62
C ILE A 107 3.05 3.57 -0.87
N HIS A 108 4.15 3.73 -1.62
CA HIS A 108 4.61 5.01 -2.17
C HIS A 108 4.73 6.11 -1.11
N LEU A 109 5.36 5.79 0.02
CA LEU A 109 5.68 6.75 1.09
C LEU A 109 7.06 7.39 0.85
N ASN A 110 7.92 6.74 0.07
CA ASN A 110 9.22 7.26 -0.37
C ASN A 110 9.35 7.25 -1.90
N TYR A 111 10.17 8.15 -2.46
CA TYR A 111 10.26 8.36 -3.90
C TYR A 111 11.17 7.32 -4.56
N PHE A 112 10.81 6.97 -5.79
CA PHE A 112 11.37 5.83 -6.48
C PHE A 112 12.73 6.12 -7.18
N GLY A 113 13.82 6.20 -6.42
CA GLY A 113 15.18 6.15 -6.99
C GLY A 113 16.31 6.63 -6.07
N ALA A 114 17.45 5.94 -6.07
CA ALA A 114 18.72 6.47 -5.59
C ALA A 114 19.54 6.99 -6.79
N GLU A 115 20.25 8.11 -6.63
CA GLU A 115 21.16 8.62 -7.66
C GLU A 115 22.44 7.79 -7.76
N SER A 116 23.12 7.88 -8.90
CA SER A 116 24.46 7.29 -9.09
C SER A 116 25.55 8.20 -8.52
N GLY A 117 25.99 7.92 -7.29
CA GLY A 117 27.09 8.63 -6.62
C GLY A 117 27.54 7.97 -5.30
N GLU A 118 28.72 8.34 -4.79
CA GLU A 118 29.21 7.84 -3.49
C GLU A 118 28.48 8.50 -2.31
N PHE A 119 27.55 7.79 -1.68
CA PHE A 119 26.91 8.22 -0.43
C PHE A 119 27.77 7.84 0.78
N LYS A 120 28.34 8.83 1.49
CA LYS A 120 29.23 8.59 2.63
C LYS A 120 28.55 8.39 3.99
N ASN A 121 27.23 8.57 4.10
CA ASN A 121 26.35 7.91 5.08
C ASN A 121 24.89 8.41 4.93
N ALA A 122 23.93 7.48 4.79
CA ALA A 122 22.49 7.75 4.94
C ALA A 122 21.72 6.45 5.22
N THR A 123 20.98 6.37 6.33
CA THR A 123 20.19 5.20 6.73
C THR A 123 18.85 5.13 5.96
N LYS A 124 19.03 4.69 4.71
CA LYS A 124 18.11 4.12 3.70
C LYS A 124 16.63 4.00 4.04
N SER A 125 15.79 4.46 3.11
CA SER A 125 14.57 3.71 2.74
C SER A 125 14.12 4.13 1.34
N GLN A 126 13.60 3.28 0.44
CA GLN A 126 13.85 1.84 0.19
C GLN A 126 13.00 1.33 -0.98
N GLU A 127 11.82 1.93 -1.16
CA GLU A 127 11.35 2.14 -2.52
C GLU A 127 12.49 2.92 -3.23
N PHE A 128 13.09 2.49 -4.36
CA PHE A 128 12.64 1.55 -5.40
C PHE A 128 13.82 1.02 -6.27
N ALA A 129 13.53 0.62 -7.51
CA ALA A 129 14.41 0.43 -8.67
C ALA A 129 15.40 -0.77 -8.67
N HIS A 130 16.15 -1.04 -7.58
CA HIS A 130 17.23 -2.04 -7.60
C HIS A 130 16.90 -3.42 -6.97
N SER A 131 15.62 -3.77 -6.79
CA SER A 131 15.20 -5.08 -6.23
C SER A 131 15.48 -6.29 -7.13
N ARG A 132 16.02 -6.10 -8.35
CA ARG A 132 16.64 -7.19 -9.13
C ARG A 132 18.01 -7.63 -8.59
N GLN A 133 18.65 -6.82 -7.74
CA GLN A 133 20.07 -6.96 -7.41
C GLN A 133 20.36 -6.99 -5.91
N TYR A 134 19.45 -6.48 -5.07
CA TYR A 134 19.57 -6.55 -3.62
C TYR A 134 18.41 -7.33 -3.02
N GLY A 135 18.76 -8.45 -2.40
CA GLY A 135 17.84 -9.24 -1.59
C GLY A 135 17.49 -8.52 -0.28
N ASP A 136 16.34 -8.93 0.26
CA ASP A 136 15.72 -8.59 1.52
C ASP A 136 15.68 -7.11 1.96
N LEU A 137 14.47 -6.57 1.99
CA LEU A 137 14.18 -5.16 2.33
C LEU A 137 13.98 -4.95 3.85
N THR A 138 14.28 -5.94 4.69
CA THR A 138 13.93 -6.01 6.12
C THR A 138 14.62 -5.01 7.07
N ASN A 139 15.66 -4.30 6.63
CA ASN A 139 16.51 -3.46 7.51
C ASN A 139 15.83 -2.21 8.13
N TYR A 140 14.55 -1.96 7.86
CA TYR A 140 13.79 -0.82 8.40
C TYR A 140 12.42 -1.24 8.95
N SER A 141 12.30 -2.48 9.46
CA SER A 141 11.11 -2.92 10.19
C SER A 141 11.13 -2.39 11.64
N PRO A 142 10.03 -1.81 12.15
CA PRO A 142 8.78 -1.55 11.45
C PRO A 142 8.86 -0.29 10.57
N TYR A 143 8.43 -0.40 9.31
CA TYR A 143 8.49 0.70 8.34
C TYR A 143 7.19 1.50 8.37
N PHE A 144 7.21 2.68 9.00
CA PHE A 144 5.98 3.46 9.25
C PHE A 144 4.88 2.56 9.85
N GLY A 145 5.26 1.84 10.90
CA GLY A 145 4.39 0.90 11.61
C GLY A 145 4.16 -0.45 10.93
N LEU A 146 4.70 -0.74 9.75
CA LEU A 146 4.56 -2.04 9.07
C LEU A 146 5.69 -3.02 9.45
N ASP A 147 5.34 -4.13 10.11
CA ASP A 147 6.26 -5.26 10.37
C ASP A 147 6.76 -5.88 9.06
N GLU A 148 5.84 -6.16 8.12
CA GLU A 148 6.10 -6.79 6.83
C GLU A 148 5.73 -5.87 5.64
N ILE A 149 6.57 -5.87 4.59
CA ILE A 149 6.23 -5.26 3.30
C ILE A 149 6.61 -6.19 2.16
N LYS A 150 5.69 -6.38 1.20
CA LYS A 150 5.92 -7.17 -0.02
C LYS A 150 5.50 -6.34 -1.23
N ILE A 151 6.45 -5.56 -1.78
CA ILE A 151 6.17 -4.57 -2.83
C ILE A 151 6.09 -5.22 -4.20
N VAL A 152 4.90 -5.26 -4.80
CA VAL A 152 4.76 -5.54 -6.23
C VAL A 152 5.14 -4.28 -7.01
N SER A 153 6.36 -4.24 -7.52
CA SER A 153 6.92 -3.16 -8.34
C SER A 153 7.07 -3.61 -9.80
N GLY A 154 6.61 -2.76 -10.74
CA GLY A 154 6.74 -2.97 -12.18
C GLY A 154 5.70 -2.18 -12.99
N HIS A 155 5.99 -1.94 -14.27
CA HIS A 155 4.99 -1.56 -15.26
C HIS A 155 4.74 -2.76 -16.21
N GLY A 156 3.47 -3.07 -16.47
CA GLY A 156 3.07 -4.15 -17.39
C GLY A 156 3.21 -5.56 -16.81
N PRO A 157 3.40 -6.61 -17.64
CA PRO A 157 3.44 -8.01 -17.19
C PRO A 157 4.66 -8.38 -16.31
N LEU A 158 5.53 -7.41 -16.00
CA LEU A 158 6.66 -7.54 -15.08
C LEU A 158 6.28 -7.21 -13.62
N CYS A 159 4.99 -7.06 -13.29
CA CYS A 159 4.49 -6.89 -11.94
C CYS A 159 4.70 -8.16 -11.08
N GLY A 160 5.90 -8.32 -10.55
CA GLY A 160 6.23 -9.39 -9.61
C GLY A 160 7.41 -9.00 -8.73
N HIS A 161 7.15 -8.82 -7.43
CA HIS A 161 8.22 -9.01 -6.44
C HIS A 161 8.79 -10.43 -6.63
N PRO A 162 10.10 -10.66 -6.41
CA PRO A 162 10.67 -12.00 -6.49
C PRO A 162 9.85 -13.04 -5.72
N ASP A 163 9.28 -12.66 -4.56
CA ASP A 163 8.45 -13.54 -3.72
C ASP A 163 7.19 -14.05 -4.42
N TYR A 164 6.46 -13.21 -5.16
CA TYR A 164 5.25 -13.65 -5.86
C TYR A 164 5.60 -14.60 -7.01
N VAL A 165 6.66 -14.27 -7.77
CA VAL A 165 7.17 -15.14 -8.84
C VAL A 165 7.68 -16.47 -8.25
N ASN A 166 8.35 -16.45 -7.10
CA ASN A 166 8.85 -17.64 -6.42
C ASN A 166 7.72 -18.48 -5.83
N TRP A 167 6.69 -17.84 -5.27
CA TRP A 167 5.46 -18.50 -4.78
C TRP A 167 4.72 -19.19 -5.92
N VAL A 168 4.49 -18.50 -7.04
CA VAL A 168 3.89 -19.11 -8.25
C VAL A 168 4.75 -20.25 -8.76
N LYS A 169 6.07 -20.09 -8.88
CA LYS A 169 6.99 -21.16 -9.31
C LYS A 169 6.97 -22.37 -8.39
N LYS A 170 6.86 -22.18 -7.07
CA LYS A 170 6.73 -23.29 -6.11
C LYS A 170 5.43 -24.05 -6.35
N ARG A 171 4.32 -23.33 -6.51
CA ARG A 171 2.98 -23.91 -6.67
C ARG A 171 2.76 -24.57 -8.04
N LEU A 172 3.40 -24.06 -9.11
CA LEU A 172 3.39 -24.70 -10.43
C LEU A 172 4.13 -26.05 -10.45
N LYS A 173 5.12 -26.26 -9.55
CA LYS A 173 5.76 -27.58 -9.38
C LYS A 173 4.89 -28.59 -8.62
N GLU A 174 3.81 -28.14 -8.00
CA GLU A 174 2.88 -28.95 -7.21
C GLU A 174 1.63 -29.36 -8.03
N ILE A 175 1.52 -28.94 -9.30
CA ILE A 175 0.46 -29.34 -10.24
C ILE A 175 0.98 -30.47 -11.13
N PRO A 176 0.40 -31.69 -11.06
CA PRO A 176 0.71 -32.76 -12.02
C PRO A 176 0.34 -32.34 -13.45
N HIS A 177 1.15 -32.77 -14.42
CA HIS A 177 0.88 -32.59 -15.86
C HIS A 177 -0.36 -33.35 -16.32
#